data_AF-A0A2P7NQN4-F1
#
_entry.id   AF-A0A2P7NQN4-F1
#
_cell.length_a   1.000
_cell.length_b   1.000
_cell.length_c   1.000
_cell.angle_alpha   90.00
_cell.angle_beta   90.00
_cell.angle_gamma   90.00
#
_symmetry.space_group_name_H-M   'P 1'
#
loop_
_entity.id
_entity.type
_entity.pdbx_description
1 polymer ?
#
loop_
_entity_poly.entity_id
_entity_poly.type
_entity_poly.pdbx_seq_one_letter_code
_entity_poly.pdbx_strand_id
1 'polypeptide(L)'
;MLTKSDFQKAIADSITNYPDIAALYQAGDPRIIQNLDAMAAMLAMFSSQLETAMAEPFEKVRDGTVLADAALRGVIRKASPGRVRLSVKNNNPTAFTVDTGRTIIDSTGLPYIIETTAIIAAGATGTVDAIQLRREVVNHTVSGSVPFYPIEIPAATDDSHLSGISVSDSGGEYVYRERYTNTWPGERVFHVEADDRQSIYVRFGQTDIVGVQPANGKVIKLTISRTMGEISPTAGSPFSFEYLNSPKELLVNITMNTLLEKGQNPPGMTVLRDLVKYPSVYNHNAVFLGEFDFVVRRAYSN
;
A
#
# COMPACT_ATOMS: atom_id res chain seq x y z
N MET A 1 -29.37 16.94 10.44
CA MET A 1 -30.01 15.78 9.79
C MET A 1 -31.50 15.87 9.98
N LEU A 2 -32.30 15.92 8.91
CA LEU A 2 -33.74 15.87 9.04
C LEU A 2 -34.19 14.44 9.32
N THR A 3 -35.04 14.29 10.33
CA THR A 3 -35.55 13.00 10.78
C THR A 3 -36.92 12.71 10.18
N LYS A 4 -37.40 11.46 10.29
CA LYS A 4 -38.75 11.09 9.84
C LYS A 4 -39.82 12.01 10.46
N SER A 5 -39.67 12.38 11.74
CA SER A 5 -40.61 13.28 12.42
C SER A 5 -40.64 14.69 11.84
N ASP A 6 -39.51 15.19 11.31
CA ASP A 6 -39.47 16.53 10.70
C ASP A 6 -40.21 16.53 9.37
N PHE A 7 -40.07 15.47 8.58
CA PHE A 7 -40.85 15.29 7.36
C PHE A 7 -42.34 15.04 7.63
N GLN A 8 -42.69 14.32 8.70
CA GLN A 8 -44.09 14.16 9.12
C GLN A 8 -44.74 15.48 9.52
N LYS A 9 -44.00 16.38 10.19
CA LYS A 9 -44.47 17.75 10.47
C LYS A 9 -44.70 18.55 9.19
N ALA A 10 -43.75 18.53 8.26
CA ALA A 10 -43.90 19.21 6.98
C ALA A 10 -45.09 18.66 6.16
N ILE A 11 -45.37 17.36 6.24
CA ILE A 11 -46.57 16.74 5.65
C ILE A 11 -47.83 17.28 6.34
N ALA A 12 -47.87 17.33 7.68
CA ALA A 12 -49.01 17.85 8.42
C ALA A 12 -49.27 19.34 8.12
N ASP A 13 -48.23 20.15 7.93
CA ASP A 13 -48.37 21.57 7.59
C ASP A 13 -48.88 21.75 6.15
N SER A 14 -48.40 20.93 5.21
CA SER A 14 -48.76 21.04 3.79
C SER A 14 -50.08 20.37 3.40
N ILE A 15 -50.59 19.41 4.20
CA ILE A 15 -51.83 18.68 3.89
C ILE A 15 -53.06 19.59 3.93
N THR A 16 -52.97 20.72 4.65
CA THR A 16 -54.01 21.76 4.68
C THR A 16 -54.31 22.36 3.30
N ASN A 17 -53.37 22.25 2.35
CA ASN A 17 -53.56 22.66 0.96
C ASN A 17 -54.43 21.68 0.14
N TYR A 18 -54.77 20.51 0.69
CA TYR A 18 -55.57 19.46 0.04
C TYR A 18 -56.79 19.10 0.89
N PRO A 19 -57.88 19.89 0.85
CA PRO A 19 -59.01 19.78 1.79
C PRO A 19 -59.67 18.39 1.81
N ASP A 20 -59.84 17.77 0.64
CA ASP A 20 -60.49 16.45 0.50
C ASP A 20 -59.67 15.32 1.15
N ILE A 21 -58.34 15.46 1.14
CA ILE A 21 -57.40 14.47 1.69
C ILE A 21 -57.10 14.79 3.17
N ALA A 22 -57.14 16.06 3.56
CA ALA A 22 -56.88 16.52 4.93
C ALA A 22 -57.80 15.86 5.96
N ALA A 23 -59.09 15.70 5.63
CA ALA A 23 -60.05 15.03 6.51
C ALA A 23 -59.69 13.55 6.72
N LEU A 24 -59.26 12.85 5.66
CA LEU A 24 -58.86 11.44 5.73
C LEU A 24 -57.53 11.25 6.48
N TYR A 25 -56.60 12.20 6.33
CA TYR A 25 -55.35 12.22 7.09
C TYR A 25 -55.59 12.46 8.59
N GLN A 26 -56.43 13.42 8.96
CA GLN A 26 -56.82 13.68 10.35
C GLN A 26 -57.58 12.50 10.97
N ALA A 27 -58.36 11.77 10.17
CA ALA A 27 -59.06 10.56 10.59
C ALA A 27 -58.14 9.33 10.75
N GLY A 28 -56.86 9.44 10.39
CA GLY A 28 -55.91 8.35 10.57
C GLY A 28 -55.99 7.24 9.50
N ASP A 29 -56.46 7.54 8.28
CA ASP A 29 -56.63 6.50 7.24
C ASP A 29 -55.28 5.83 6.89
N PRO A 30 -55.13 4.51 7.15
CA PRO A 30 -53.88 3.79 6.88
C PRO A 30 -53.42 3.84 5.42
N ARG A 31 -54.33 3.97 4.45
CA ARG A 31 -53.98 3.99 3.01
C ARG A 31 -53.21 5.24 2.61
N ILE A 32 -53.48 6.35 3.29
CA ILE A 32 -52.82 7.63 3.07
C ILE A 32 -51.56 7.70 3.93
N ILE A 33 -51.66 7.33 5.21
CA ILE A 33 -50.54 7.39 6.16
C ILE A 33 -49.40 6.48 5.73
N GLN A 34 -49.69 5.25 5.27
CA GLN A 34 -48.64 4.29 4.88
C GLN A 34 -47.71 4.86 3.78
N ASN A 35 -48.29 5.50 2.76
CA ASN A 35 -47.51 6.06 1.65
C ASN A 35 -46.71 7.29 2.08
N LEU A 36 -47.34 8.18 2.88
CA LEU A 36 -46.68 9.38 3.42
C LEU A 36 -45.54 9.02 4.38
N ASP A 37 -45.72 7.99 5.21
CA ASP A 37 -44.70 7.49 6.12
C ASP A 37 -43.53 6.81 5.39
N ALA A 38 -43.82 6.05 4.33
CA ALA A 38 -42.79 5.45 3.49
C ALA A 38 -41.95 6.53 2.80
N MET A 39 -42.60 7.57 2.25
CA MET A 39 -41.92 8.72 1.65
C MET A 39 -41.09 9.50 2.70
N ALA A 40 -41.64 9.76 3.88
CA ALA A 40 -40.92 10.43 4.96
C ALA A 40 -39.69 9.61 5.42
N ALA A 41 -39.81 8.28 5.49
CA ALA A 41 -38.69 7.40 5.80
C ALA A 41 -37.61 7.43 4.71
N MET A 42 -38.01 7.38 3.43
CA MET A 42 -37.08 7.50 2.29
C MET A 42 -36.36 8.85 2.30
N LEU A 43 -37.07 9.95 2.52
CA LEU A 43 -36.50 11.29 2.58
C LEU A 43 -35.59 11.49 3.79
N ALA A 44 -35.91 10.89 4.94
CA ALA A 44 -35.02 10.87 6.11
C ALA A 44 -33.70 10.13 5.81
N MET A 45 -33.77 8.97 5.15
CA MET A 45 -32.57 8.25 4.70
C MET A 45 -31.77 9.05 3.66
N PHE A 46 -32.45 9.77 2.76
CA PHE A 46 -31.76 10.61 1.78
C PHE A 46 -31.13 11.85 2.42
N SER A 47 -31.81 12.47 3.39
CA SER A 47 -31.29 13.61 4.16
C SER A 47 -29.99 13.26 4.89
N SER A 48 -29.92 12.07 5.51
CA SER A 48 -28.68 11.61 6.16
C SER A 48 -27.54 11.37 5.17
N GLN A 49 -27.84 10.80 4.00
CA GLN A 49 -26.86 10.61 2.93
C GLN A 49 -26.34 11.93 2.37
N LEU A 50 -27.23 12.91 2.17
CA LEU A 50 -26.88 14.25 1.69
C LEU A 50 -26.00 15.00 2.69
N GLU A 51 -26.34 15.02 3.97
CA GLU A 51 -25.51 15.69 4.97
C GLU A 51 -24.12 15.05 5.06
N THR A 52 -24.05 13.71 5.01
CA THR A 52 -22.76 13.02 4.94
C THR A 52 -22.00 13.45 3.70
N ALA A 53 -22.64 13.45 2.52
CA ALA A 53 -22.01 13.85 1.26
C ALA A 53 -21.56 15.33 1.24
N MET A 54 -22.29 16.22 1.93
CA MET A 54 -21.92 17.62 2.09
C MET A 54 -20.73 17.81 3.04
N ALA A 55 -20.57 16.93 4.03
CA ALA A 55 -19.42 16.93 4.94
C ALA A 55 -18.16 16.28 4.33
N GLU A 56 -18.32 15.38 3.35
CA GLU A 56 -17.20 14.64 2.72
C GLU A 56 -16.04 15.53 2.23
N PRO A 57 -16.24 16.68 1.56
CA PRO A 57 -15.14 17.53 1.12
C PRO A 57 -14.26 18.06 2.25
N PHE A 58 -14.80 18.18 3.47
CA PHE A 58 -14.12 18.79 4.61
C PHE A 58 -13.54 17.73 5.57
N GLU A 59 -14.35 16.77 6.01
CA GLU A 59 -13.97 15.81 7.05
C GLU A 59 -13.52 14.45 6.52
N LYS A 60 -13.95 14.08 5.29
CA LYS A 60 -13.69 12.77 4.65
C LYS A 60 -14.03 11.62 5.59
N VAL A 61 -15.31 11.55 5.97
CA VAL A 61 -15.81 10.62 6.99
C VAL A 61 -15.85 9.19 6.44
N ARG A 62 -16.16 9.01 5.14
CA ARG A 62 -16.17 7.68 4.50
C ARG A 62 -14.79 7.20 4.11
N ASP A 63 -14.53 5.94 4.40
CA ASP A 63 -13.28 5.27 4.04
C ASP A 63 -13.03 5.26 2.53
N GLY A 64 -14.07 5.07 1.71
CA GLY A 64 -13.95 5.13 0.25
C GLY A 64 -13.49 6.50 -0.26
N THR A 65 -13.95 7.60 0.33
CA THR A 65 -13.49 8.95 -0.01
C THR A 65 -12.03 9.16 0.38
N VAL A 66 -11.62 8.63 1.55
CA VAL A 66 -10.22 8.69 1.99
C VAL A 66 -9.31 7.91 1.05
N LEU A 67 -9.73 6.72 0.58
CA LEU A 67 -8.96 5.93 -0.38
C LEU A 67 -8.86 6.62 -1.74
N ALA A 68 -9.96 7.20 -2.24
CA ALA A 68 -9.96 7.95 -3.48
C ALA A 68 -9.06 9.20 -3.41
N ASP A 69 -9.09 9.95 -2.31
CA ASP A 69 -8.22 11.12 -2.14
C ASP A 69 -6.75 10.72 -1.91
N ALA A 70 -6.49 9.60 -1.23
CA ALA A 70 -5.15 9.01 -1.13
C ALA A 70 -4.60 8.64 -2.51
N ALA A 71 -5.42 7.99 -3.35
CA ALA A 71 -5.10 7.65 -4.74
C ALA A 71 -4.76 8.89 -5.58
N LEU A 72 -5.62 9.92 -5.56
CA LEU A 72 -5.37 11.20 -6.25
C LEU A 72 -4.08 11.88 -5.77
N ARG A 73 -3.72 11.70 -4.50
CA ARG A 73 -2.50 12.25 -3.91
C ARG A 73 -1.27 11.37 -4.15
N GLY A 74 -1.41 10.17 -4.70
CA GLY A 74 -0.31 9.22 -4.90
C GLY A 74 0.16 8.56 -3.61
N VAL A 75 -0.66 8.60 -2.54
CA VAL A 75 -0.37 7.94 -1.27
C VAL A 75 -0.76 6.47 -1.36
N ILE A 76 0.24 5.60 -1.26
CA ILE A 76 0.06 4.15 -1.34
C ILE A 76 0.29 3.55 0.05
N ARG A 77 -0.60 2.64 0.45
CA ARG A 77 -0.46 1.89 1.71
C ARG A 77 0.63 0.83 1.57
N LYS A 78 1.85 1.17 2.00
CA LYS A 78 2.99 0.25 2.05
C LYS A 78 3.32 -0.15 3.48
N ALA A 79 3.84 -1.37 3.63
CA ALA A 79 4.42 -1.85 4.86
C ALA A 79 5.94 -1.66 4.85
N SER A 80 6.51 -1.43 6.02
CA SER A 80 7.96 -1.38 6.21
C SER A 80 8.44 -2.74 6.74
N PRO A 81 9.45 -3.36 6.10
CA PRO A 81 9.96 -4.65 6.53
C PRO A 81 10.75 -4.54 7.82
N GLY A 82 10.74 -5.59 8.63
CA GLY A 82 11.62 -5.69 9.80
C GLY A 82 13.03 -6.12 9.42
N ARG A 83 14.03 -5.64 10.16
CA ARG A 83 15.44 -6.04 10.01
C ARG A 83 15.92 -6.74 11.27
N VAL A 84 16.58 -7.86 11.09
CA VAL A 84 17.06 -8.73 12.18
C VAL A 84 18.55 -8.97 12.04
N ARG A 85 19.23 -9.12 13.16
CA ARG A 85 20.59 -9.63 13.24
C ARG A 85 20.53 -11.09 13.64
N LEU A 86 21.28 -11.91 12.92
CA LEU A 86 21.34 -13.36 13.09
C LEU A 86 22.75 -13.77 13.51
N SER A 87 22.82 -14.77 14.37
CA SER A 87 24.06 -15.46 14.74
C SER A 87 24.19 -16.71 13.89
N VAL A 88 25.31 -16.83 13.18
CA VAL A 88 25.61 -17.94 12.29
C VAL A 88 26.79 -18.71 12.86
N LYS A 89 26.56 -19.94 13.32
CA LYS A 89 27.59 -20.84 13.83
C LYS A 89 28.01 -21.80 12.74
N ASN A 90 29.29 -21.73 12.36
CA ASN A 90 29.87 -22.61 11.35
C ASN A 90 30.46 -23.87 12.00
N ASN A 91 29.80 -25.03 11.89
CA ASN A 91 30.34 -26.31 12.37
C ASN A 91 31.13 -27.06 11.28
N ASN A 92 31.39 -26.44 10.13
CA ASN A 92 32.26 -27.05 9.11
C ASN A 92 33.73 -27.07 9.57
N PRO A 93 34.53 -28.02 9.05
CA PRO A 93 35.99 -28.03 9.25
C PRO A 93 36.72 -26.93 8.46
N THR A 94 36.03 -26.21 7.57
CA THR A 94 36.57 -25.11 6.77
C THR A 94 35.78 -23.82 6.99
N ALA A 95 36.36 -22.68 6.65
CA ALA A 95 35.63 -21.41 6.64
C ALA A 95 34.39 -21.49 5.72
N PHE A 96 33.32 -20.82 6.13
CA PHE A 96 32.06 -20.72 5.41
C PHE A 96 31.74 -19.25 5.15
N THR A 97 31.33 -18.94 3.92
CA THR A 97 30.95 -17.57 3.53
C THR A 97 29.44 -17.52 3.38
N VAL A 98 28.82 -16.58 4.09
CA VAL A 98 27.41 -16.25 3.92
C VAL A 98 27.34 -15.12 2.89
N ASP A 99 26.71 -15.39 1.75
CA ASP A 99 26.54 -14.43 0.68
C ASP A 99 25.32 -13.52 0.90
N THR A 100 25.45 -12.25 0.54
CA THR A 100 24.32 -11.31 0.47
C THR A 100 23.30 -11.79 -0.57
N GLY A 101 22.02 -11.56 -0.31
CA GLY A 101 20.92 -11.90 -1.22
C GLY A 101 20.39 -13.33 -1.07
N ARG A 102 21.00 -14.16 -0.22
CA ARG A 102 20.49 -15.50 0.12
C ARG A 102 19.17 -15.39 0.88
N THR A 103 18.21 -16.25 0.53
CA THR A 103 16.96 -16.39 1.27
C THR A 103 17.10 -17.42 2.39
N ILE A 104 16.64 -17.05 3.57
CA ILE A 104 16.51 -17.90 4.75
C ILE A 104 15.07 -17.82 5.24
N ILE A 105 14.62 -18.86 5.93
CA ILE A 105 13.30 -18.96 6.53
C ILE A 105 13.42 -19.07 8.04
N ASP A 106 12.50 -18.43 8.76
CA ASP A 106 12.39 -18.58 10.21
C ASP A 106 11.57 -19.82 10.60
N SER A 107 11.43 -20.07 11.91
CA SER A 107 10.63 -21.18 12.44
C SER A 107 9.14 -21.10 12.12
N THR A 108 8.63 -19.93 11.71
CA THR A 108 7.25 -19.72 11.27
C THR A 108 7.07 -19.84 9.76
N GLY A 109 8.16 -20.04 9.02
CA GLY A 109 8.17 -20.14 7.56
C GLY A 109 8.25 -18.80 6.83
N LEU A 110 8.53 -17.69 7.53
CA LEU A 110 8.66 -16.38 6.89
C LEU A 110 10.03 -16.24 6.22
N PRO A 111 10.08 -15.76 4.96
CA PRO A 111 11.33 -15.55 4.26
C PRO A 111 12.00 -14.24 4.67
N TYR A 112 13.32 -14.30 4.78
CA TYR A 112 14.22 -13.16 4.99
C TYR A 112 15.34 -13.23 3.97
N ILE A 113 15.84 -12.06 3.57
CA ILE A 113 16.95 -11.93 2.63
C ILE A 113 18.15 -11.38 3.40
N ILE A 114 19.29 -12.05 3.28
CA ILE A 114 20.53 -11.60 3.93
C ILE A 114 21.04 -10.34 3.24
N GLU A 115 21.35 -9.29 4.02
CA GLU A 115 21.85 -8.01 3.52
C GLU A 115 23.37 -7.91 3.60
N THR A 116 23.98 -8.50 4.63
CA THR A 116 25.43 -8.42 4.86
C THR A 116 26.13 -9.75 4.64
N THR A 117 27.29 -9.68 3.98
CA THR A 117 28.15 -10.86 3.83
C THR A 117 29.05 -11.05 5.05
N ALA A 118 29.32 -12.30 5.42
CA ALA A 118 30.25 -12.64 6.49
C ALA A 118 31.04 -13.92 6.17
N ILE A 119 32.34 -13.89 6.44
CA ILE A 119 33.23 -15.06 6.35
C ILE A 119 33.47 -15.57 7.76
N ILE A 120 33.06 -16.81 8.02
CA ILE A 120 33.06 -17.40 9.36
C ILE A 120 34.06 -18.54 9.39
N ALA A 121 35.09 -18.43 10.23
CA ALA A 121 36.09 -19.47 10.42
C ALA A 121 35.46 -20.78 10.92
N ALA A 122 36.18 -21.90 10.73
CA ALA A 122 35.74 -23.21 11.19
C ALA A 122 35.51 -23.21 12.72
N GLY A 123 34.35 -23.69 13.17
CA GLY A 123 33.96 -23.73 14.59
C GLY A 123 33.56 -22.38 15.20
N ALA A 124 33.68 -21.28 14.45
CA ALA A 124 33.39 -19.93 14.96
C ALA A 124 31.91 -19.54 14.77
N THR A 125 31.51 -18.47 15.46
CA THR A 125 30.20 -17.83 15.28
C THR A 125 30.42 -16.42 14.72
N GLY A 126 29.72 -16.09 13.64
CA GLY A 126 29.66 -14.76 13.06
C GLY A 126 28.25 -14.17 13.14
N THR A 127 28.11 -12.91 12.76
CA THR A 127 26.80 -12.23 12.70
C THR A 127 26.52 -11.73 11.28
N VAL A 128 25.28 -11.86 10.86
CA VAL A 128 24.77 -11.30 9.59
C VAL A 128 23.45 -10.59 9.83
N ASP A 129 23.16 -9.59 9.02
CA ASP A 129 21.92 -8.85 9.07
C ASP A 129 21.02 -9.31 7.92
N ALA A 130 19.72 -9.46 8.20
CA ALA A 130 18.72 -9.92 7.24
C ALA A 130 17.45 -9.09 7.35
N ILE A 131 16.76 -8.91 6.22
CA ILE A 131 15.52 -8.16 6.10
C ILE A 131 14.36 -9.10 5.80
N GLN A 132 13.21 -8.93 6.47
CA GLN A 132 12.03 -9.74 6.19
C GLN A 132 11.42 -9.29 4.87
N LEU A 133 11.62 -10.09 3.82
CA LEU A 133 11.19 -9.75 2.48
C LEU A 133 10.99 -11.01 1.64
N ARG A 134 9.89 -11.02 0.89
CA ARG A 134 9.62 -11.98 -0.18
C ARG A 134 9.67 -11.24 -1.51
N ARG A 135 10.47 -11.74 -2.46
CA ARG A 135 10.51 -11.18 -3.82
C ARG A 135 9.68 -12.05 -4.76
N GLU A 136 8.78 -11.40 -5.46
CA GLU A 136 7.94 -11.99 -6.50
C GLU A 136 8.30 -11.34 -7.84
N VAL A 137 8.49 -12.15 -8.87
CA VAL A 137 8.83 -11.67 -10.21
C VAL A 137 7.65 -11.90 -11.13
N VAL A 138 7.15 -10.82 -11.72
CA VAL A 138 6.06 -10.83 -12.69
C VAL A 138 6.60 -10.32 -14.03
N ASN A 139 6.49 -11.15 -15.06
CA ASN A 139 6.86 -10.75 -16.42
C ASN A 139 5.58 -10.37 -17.18
N HIS A 140 5.47 -9.10 -17.56
CA HIS A 140 4.35 -8.57 -18.31
C HIS A 140 4.76 -8.32 -19.76
N THR A 141 3.98 -8.82 -20.72
CA THR A 141 4.19 -8.52 -22.14
C THR A 141 3.27 -7.38 -22.56
N VAL A 142 3.85 -6.30 -23.07
CA VAL A 142 3.11 -5.10 -23.44
C VAL A 142 2.27 -5.38 -24.69
N SER A 143 0.96 -5.22 -24.56
CA SER A 143 -0.01 -5.29 -25.66
C SER A 143 -0.88 -4.04 -25.66
N GLY A 144 -1.08 -3.42 -26.83
CA GLY A 144 -1.89 -2.22 -26.95
C GLY A 144 -1.28 -1.01 -26.25
N SER A 145 -0.01 -0.71 -26.55
CA SER A 145 0.73 0.42 -26.00
C SER A 145 -0.02 1.72 -26.22
N VAL A 146 -0.29 2.43 -25.12
CA VAL A 146 -0.95 3.74 -25.06
C VAL A 146 -0.10 4.68 -24.18
N PRO A 147 -0.26 6.00 -24.31
CA PRO A 147 0.31 6.95 -23.36
C PRO A 147 -0.04 6.58 -21.92
N PHE A 148 0.92 6.71 -21.01
CA PHE A 148 0.74 6.33 -19.59
C PHE A 148 0.29 4.88 -19.38
N TYR A 149 0.88 3.95 -20.16
CA TYR A 149 0.58 2.53 -20.11
C TYR A 149 0.63 1.99 -18.67
N PRO A 150 -0.48 1.48 -18.12
CA PRO A 150 -0.52 0.92 -16.79
C PRO A 150 -0.21 -0.58 -16.81
N ILE A 151 0.54 -1.04 -15.82
CA ILE A 151 0.64 -2.46 -15.47
C ILE A 151 0.16 -2.61 -14.03
N GLU A 152 -0.91 -3.39 -13.83
CA GLU A 152 -1.43 -3.68 -12.51
C GLU A 152 -0.49 -4.64 -11.76
N ILE A 153 -0.23 -4.30 -10.49
CA ILE A 153 0.48 -5.18 -9.56
C ILE A 153 -0.53 -6.19 -9.01
N PRO A 154 -0.29 -7.51 -9.18
CA PRO A 154 -1.18 -8.52 -8.63
C PRO A 154 -1.38 -8.34 -7.11
N ALA A 155 -2.59 -8.63 -6.63
CA ALA A 155 -2.83 -8.71 -5.20
C ALA A 155 -1.96 -9.81 -4.56
N ALA A 156 -1.63 -9.66 -3.28
CA ALA A 156 -0.96 -10.73 -2.55
C ALA A 156 -1.88 -11.95 -2.48
N THR A 157 -1.32 -13.15 -2.65
CA THR A 157 -2.05 -14.41 -2.43
C THR A 157 -2.05 -14.84 -0.97
N ASP A 158 -1.20 -14.20 -0.16
CA ASP A 158 -1.03 -14.42 1.28
C ASP A 158 -1.31 -13.11 2.04
N ASP A 159 -1.17 -13.13 3.37
CA ASP A 159 -1.34 -11.96 4.24
C ASP A 159 -0.19 -10.94 4.12
N SER A 160 0.66 -11.04 3.09
CA SER A 160 1.77 -10.12 2.91
C SER A 160 1.34 -8.80 2.28
N HIS A 161 2.09 -7.76 2.60
CA HIS A 161 1.85 -6.39 2.17
C HIS A 161 2.94 -5.91 1.23
N LEU A 162 2.60 -4.97 0.35
CA LEU A 162 3.58 -4.35 -0.53
C LEU A 162 4.60 -3.53 0.28
N SER A 163 5.88 -3.78 0.06
CA SER A 163 6.97 -2.98 0.60
C SER A 163 7.68 -2.16 -0.48
N GLY A 164 7.96 -2.77 -1.64
CA GLY A 164 8.72 -2.14 -2.70
C GLY A 164 8.40 -2.70 -4.08
N ILE A 165 8.69 -1.91 -5.10
CA ILE A 165 8.55 -2.29 -6.51
C ILE A 165 9.82 -1.86 -7.22
N SER A 166 10.39 -2.75 -8.00
CA SER A 166 11.44 -2.43 -8.97
C SER A 166 11.03 -2.94 -10.34
N VAL A 167 11.41 -2.19 -11.37
CA VAL A 167 10.94 -2.40 -12.73
C VAL A 167 12.17 -2.45 -13.64
N SER A 168 12.24 -3.46 -14.49
CA SER A 168 13.35 -3.65 -15.42
C SER A 168 12.85 -4.22 -16.74
N ASP A 169 13.65 -4.06 -17.80
CA ASP A 169 13.46 -4.74 -19.07
C ASP A 169 14.82 -5.20 -19.63
N SER A 170 14.85 -5.74 -20.85
CA SER A 170 16.08 -6.21 -21.52
C SER A 170 17.20 -5.17 -21.64
N GLY A 171 16.88 -3.89 -21.69
CA GLY A 171 17.83 -2.80 -21.73
C GLY A 171 18.34 -2.36 -20.36
N GLY A 172 17.78 -2.81 -19.24
CA GLY A 172 18.15 -2.40 -17.88
C GLY A 172 16.99 -1.96 -16.97
N GLU A 173 17.31 -1.34 -15.83
CA GLU A 173 16.34 -0.91 -14.81
C GLU A 173 15.68 0.44 -15.13
N TYR A 174 14.43 0.57 -14.71
CA TYR A 174 13.73 1.84 -14.68
C TYR A 174 13.88 2.49 -13.30
N VAL A 175 14.01 3.81 -13.28
CA VAL A 175 14.11 4.60 -12.06
C VAL A 175 12.73 5.03 -11.60
N TYR A 176 12.43 4.82 -10.32
CA TYR A 176 11.20 5.35 -9.73
C TYR A 176 11.24 6.88 -9.67
N ARG A 177 10.21 7.53 -10.23
CA ARG A 177 9.99 8.98 -10.14
C ARG A 177 8.53 9.25 -9.79
N GLU A 178 8.31 9.87 -8.64
CA GLU A 178 6.96 10.28 -8.24
C GLU A 178 6.43 11.35 -9.20
N ARG A 179 5.25 11.08 -9.80
CA ARG A 179 4.56 11.98 -10.74
C ARG A 179 5.44 12.47 -11.90
N TYR A 180 6.46 11.70 -12.27
CA TYR A 180 7.46 12.08 -13.27
C TYR A 180 8.13 13.44 -13.02
N THR A 181 8.27 13.83 -11.75
CA THR A 181 8.91 15.08 -11.37
C THR A 181 10.36 15.10 -11.88
N ASN A 182 10.76 16.18 -12.56
CA ASN A 182 12.11 16.37 -13.11
C ASN A 182 12.55 15.22 -14.04
N THR A 183 11.67 14.80 -14.96
CA THR A 183 11.92 13.72 -15.91
C THR A 183 11.95 14.27 -17.34
N TRP A 184 12.95 13.87 -18.12
CA TRP A 184 13.03 14.20 -19.55
C TRP A 184 12.35 13.14 -20.44
N PRO A 185 11.93 13.51 -21.66
CA PRO A 185 11.50 12.53 -22.66
C PRO A 185 12.60 11.49 -22.92
N GLY A 186 12.24 10.22 -23.03
CA GLY A 186 13.18 9.13 -23.28
C GLY A 186 13.91 8.58 -22.04
N GLU A 187 13.73 9.19 -20.87
CA GLU A 187 14.28 8.64 -19.63
C GLU A 187 13.53 7.39 -19.17
N ARG A 188 14.27 6.41 -18.66
CA ARG A 188 13.71 5.14 -18.23
C ARG A 188 13.19 5.27 -16.82
N VAL A 189 11.98 5.83 -16.71
CA VAL A 189 11.32 6.06 -15.43
C VAL A 189 9.96 5.39 -15.37
N PHE A 190 9.51 5.13 -14.14
CA PHE A 190 8.15 4.69 -13.87
C PHE A 190 7.59 5.44 -12.66
N HIS A 191 6.27 5.57 -12.66
CA HIS A 191 5.50 6.05 -11.53
C HIS A 191 4.68 4.90 -10.95
N VAL A 192 4.31 5.00 -9.67
CA VAL A 192 3.40 4.06 -9.03
C VAL A 192 2.23 4.87 -8.52
N GLU A 193 1.03 4.45 -8.89
CA GLU A 193 -0.23 5.02 -8.41
C GLU A 193 -1.12 3.92 -7.83
N ALA A 194 -2.17 4.33 -7.13
CA ALA A 194 -3.22 3.45 -6.66
C ALA A 194 -4.58 3.98 -7.12
N ASP A 195 -5.57 3.11 -7.27
CA ASP A 195 -6.96 3.49 -7.50
C ASP A 195 -7.75 3.69 -6.18
N ASP A 196 -9.05 4.00 -6.30
CA ASP A 196 -9.98 4.19 -5.18
C ASP A 196 -10.19 2.92 -4.32
N ARG A 197 -9.73 1.77 -4.79
CA ARG A 197 -9.73 0.48 -4.09
C ARG A 197 -8.35 0.06 -3.60
N GLN A 198 -7.33 0.90 -3.78
CA GLN A 198 -5.93 0.59 -3.50
C GLN A 198 -5.34 -0.56 -4.34
N SER A 199 -5.91 -0.83 -5.52
CA SER A 199 -5.19 -1.59 -6.55
C SER A 199 -4.05 -0.74 -7.08
N ILE A 200 -2.85 -1.31 -7.17
CA ILE A 200 -1.62 -0.57 -7.42
C ILE A 200 -1.21 -0.76 -8.87
N TYR A 201 -0.89 0.34 -9.54
CA TYR A 201 -0.47 0.34 -10.94
C TYR A 201 0.91 0.96 -11.08
N VAL A 202 1.76 0.30 -11.86
CA VAL A 202 2.99 0.87 -12.38
C VAL A 202 2.66 1.55 -13.69
N ARG A 203 2.87 2.87 -13.76
CA ARG A 203 2.66 3.66 -14.98
C ARG A 203 3.97 4.04 -15.64
N PHE A 204 3.99 3.87 -16.95
CA PHE A 204 5.09 4.32 -17.81
C PHE A 204 4.86 5.70 -18.38
N GLY A 205 5.89 6.26 -19.01
CA GLY A 205 5.83 7.56 -19.63
C GLY A 205 4.99 7.62 -20.91
N GLN A 206 5.01 8.79 -21.53
CA GLN A 206 4.46 9.06 -22.85
C GLN A 206 5.59 9.52 -23.77
N THR A 207 5.65 8.97 -24.97
CA THR A 207 6.62 9.34 -26.01
C THR A 207 6.61 10.86 -26.27
N ASP A 208 7.79 11.45 -26.40
CA ASP A 208 8.03 12.88 -26.65
C ASP A 208 7.56 13.86 -25.57
N ILE A 209 6.94 13.39 -24.48
CA ILE A 209 6.50 14.24 -23.37
C ILE A 209 7.28 13.95 -22.10
N VAL A 210 7.28 12.68 -21.66
CA VAL A 210 7.90 12.33 -20.38
C VAL A 210 8.23 10.85 -20.32
N GLY A 211 9.46 10.53 -19.95
CA GLY A 211 9.93 9.15 -19.80
C GLY A 211 9.82 8.32 -21.09
N VAL A 212 9.76 6.99 -20.94
CA VAL A 212 9.64 6.04 -22.04
C VAL A 212 8.27 5.37 -22.02
N GLN A 213 7.56 5.43 -23.15
CA GLN A 213 6.41 4.58 -23.41
C GLN A 213 6.88 3.21 -23.93
N PRO A 214 6.50 2.09 -23.29
CA PRO A 214 6.95 0.77 -23.72
C PRO A 214 6.27 0.38 -25.05
N ALA A 215 7.06 -0.13 -26.00
CA ALA A 215 6.53 -0.61 -27.28
C ALA A 215 5.78 -1.95 -27.13
N ASN A 216 4.87 -2.23 -28.06
CA ASN A 216 4.20 -3.53 -28.14
C ASN A 216 5.21 -4.69 -28.28
N GLY A 217 4.93 -5.79 -27.59
CA GLY A 217 5.78 -6.98 -27.56
C GLY A 217 6.97 -6.87 -26.60
N LYS A 218 7.21 -5.71 -25.97
CA LYS A 218 8.27 -5.58 -24.96
C LYS A 218 7.87 -6.31 -23.68
N VAL A 219 8.81 -7.09 -23.14
CA VAL A 219 8.62 -7.75 -21.84
C VAL A 219 9.18 -6.86 -20.74
N ILE A 220 8.31 -6.47 -19.82
CA ILE A 220 8.64 -5.72 -18.60
C ILE A 220 8.68 -6.71 -17.45
N LYS A 221 9.79 -6.73 -16.71
CA LYS A 221 9.98 -7.50 -15.50
C LYS A 221 9.73 -6.61 -14.29
N LEU A 222 8.65 -6.91 -13.56
CA LEU A 222 8.34 -6.33 -12.27
C LEU A 222 8.90 -7.24 -11.18
N THR A 223 9.74 -6.70 -10.30
CA THR A 223 10.14 -7.39 -9.07
C THR A 223 9.44 -6.70 -7.89
N ILE A 224 8.45 -7.39 -7.35
CA ILE A 224 7.59 -6.94 -6.26
C ILE A 224 8.17 -7.47 -4.96
N SER A 225 8.43 -6.58 -4.04
CA SER A 225 8.92 -6.90 -2.70
C SER A 225 7.78 -6.83 -1.71
N ARG A 226 7.47 -7.95 -1.06
CA ARG A 226 6.41 -8.08 -0.05
C ARG A 226 6.97 -8.36 1.32
N THR A 227 6.27 -7.91 2.36
CA THR A 227 6.63 -8.10 3.77
C THR A 227 5.40 -8.44 4.59
N MET A 228 5.58 -9.13 5.72
CA MET A 228 4.51 -9.39 6.69
C MET A 228 4.24 -8.18 7.60
N GLY A 229 4.98 -7.08 7.43
CA GLY A 229 4.84 -5.89 8.25
C GLY A 229 5.41 -6.09 9.65
N GLU A 230 4.58 -5.93 10.67
CA GLU A 230 5.01 -5.97 12.07
C GLU A 230 5.33 -7.41 12.52
N ILE A 231 6.63 -7.71 12.58
CA ILE A 231 7.16 -8.98 13.08
C ILE A 231 7.92 -8.80 14.40
N SER A 232 7.93 -9.84 15.23
CA SER A 232 8.67 -9.86 16.50
C SER A 232 9.26 -11.25 16.78
N PRO A 233 10.24 -11.71 15.98
CA PRO A 233 10.87 -13.01 16.18
C PRO A 233 11.59 -13.05 17.54
N THR A 234 11.42 -14.16 18.27
CA THR A 234 12.04 -14.35 19.58
C THR A 234 13.55 -14.59 19.44
N ALA A 235 14.37 -13.99 20.30
CA ALA A 235 15.80 -14.26 20.36
C ALA A 235 16.07 -15.77 20.55
N GLY A 236 17.06 -16.29 19.84
CA GLY A 236 17.39 -17.72 19.82
C GLY A 236 16.51 -18.60 18.92
N SER A 237 15.45 -18.05 18.30
CA SER A 237 14.66 -18.81 17.32
C SER A 237 15.52 -19.28 16.13
N PRO A 238 15.32 -20.51 15.64
CA PRO A 238 16.13 -21.07 14.57
C PRO A 238 15.74 -20.48 13.21
N PHE A 239 16.73 -20.34 12.35
CA PHE A 239 16.59 -19.99 10.94
C PHE A 239 17.24 -21.08 10.08
N SER A 240 16.79 -21.22 8.85
CA SER A 240 17.33 -22.21 7.90
C SER A 240 17.40 -21.62 6.50
N PHE A 241 18.31 -22.09 5.67
CA PHE A 241 18.31 -21.71 4.26
C PHE A 241 17.07 -22.26 3.57
N GLU A 242 16.43 -21.46 2.72
CA GLU A 242 15.27 -21.90 1.94
C GLU A 242 15.68 -23.02 0.96
N TYR A 243 16.85 -22.86 0.34
CA TYR A 243 17.47 -23.86 -0.52
C TYR A 243 18.94 -24.05 -0.13
N LEU A 244 19.36 -25.32 -0.12
CA LEU A 244 20.75 -25.71 0.10
C LEU A 244 21.50 -25.68 -1.23
N ASN A 245 22.50 -24.81 -1.34
CA ASN A 245 23.37 -24.72 -2.51
C ASN A 245 24.64 -25.56 -2.35
N SER A 246 24.97 -25.97 -1.12
CA SER A 246 26.16 -26.75 -0.80
C SER A 246 25.95 -27.65 0.40
N PRO A 247 26.54 -28.86 0.45
CA PRO A 247 26.52 -29.71 1.65
C PRO A 247 27.08 -29.04 2.90
N LYS A 248 27.94 -28.02 2.74
CA LYS A 248 28.49 -27.25 3.87
C LYS A 248 27.41 -26.49 4.65
N GLU A 249 26.31 -26.14 4.01
CA GLU A 249 25.22 -25.38 4.62
C GLU A 249 24.44 -26.20 5.64
N LEU A 250 24.47 -27.54 5.55
CA LEU A 250 23.87 -28.46 6.53
C LEU A 250 24.57 -28.41 7.89
N LEU A 251 25.83 -27.97 7.93
CA LEU A 251 26.63 -27.86 9.15
C LEU A 251 26.62 -26.43 9.72
N VAL A 252 25.78 -25.55 9.19
CA VAL A 252 25.64 -24.16 9.64
C VAL A 252 24.35 -24.02 10.44
N ASN A 253 24.46 -23.53 11.67
CA ASN A 253 23.30 -23.21 12.50
C ASN A 253 23.08 -21.70 12.49
N ILE A 254 21.87 -21.27 12.15
CA ILE A 254 21.48 -19.86 12.13
C ILE A 254 20.44 -19.65 13.23
N THR A 255 20.65 -18.68 14.10
CA THR A 255 19.70 -18.32 15.15
C THR A 255 19.48 -16.82 15.21
N MET A 256 18.29 -16.42 15.63
CA MET A 256 17.95 -15.04 15.90
C MET A 256 18.83 -14.48 17.01
N ASN A 257 19.47 -13.33 16.79
CA ASN A 257 20.26 -12.63 17.80
C ASN A 257 19.45 -11.45 18.36
N THR A 258 19.22 -10.43 17.55
CA THR A 258 18.51 -9.22 17.97
C THR A 258 17.69 -8.61 16.84
N LEU A 259 16.56 -7.99 17.18
CA LEU A 259 15.74 -7.23 16.26
C LEU A 259 16.37 -5.83 16.10
N LEU A 260 16.83 -5.50 14.90
CA LEU A 260 17.46 -4.21 14.61
C LEU A 260 16.40 -3.14 14.37
N GLU A 261 15.47 -3.43 13.47
CA GLU A 261 14.36 -2.54 13.12
C GLU A 261 13.06 -3.35 13.13
N LYS A 262 12.07 -2.82 13.83
CA LYS A 262 10.74 -3.42 13.86
C LYS A 262 10.02 -3.08 12.57
N GLY A 263 9.52 -4.10 11.88
CA GLY A 263 8.65 -3.89 10.73
C GLY A 263 7.34 -3.19 11.14
N GLN A 264 6.65 -2.58 10.18
CA GLN A 264 5.41 -1.86 10.41
C GLN A 264 4.36 -2.29 9.38
N ASN A 265 3.15 -2.54 9.87
CA ASN A 265 1.99 -2.80 9.01
C ASN A 265 1.63 -1.57 8.17
N PRO A 266 0.94 -1.73 7.04
CA PRO A 266 0.44 -0.61 6.26
C PRO A 266 -0.43 0.30 7.13
N PRO A 267 -0.42 1.62 6.88
CA PRO A 267 -1.23 2.54 7.67
C PRO A 267 -2.71 2.14 7.60
N GLY A 268 -3.36 2.14 8.77
CA GLY A 268 -4.81 1.97 8.88
C GLY A 268 -5.56 3.19 8.35
N MET A 269 -6.89 3.08 8.22
CA MET A 269 -7.72 4.15 7.63
C MET A 269 -7.65 5.47 8.40
N THR A 270 -7.60 5.43 9.74
CA THR A 270 -7.46 6.64 10.56
C THR A 270 -6.15 7.37 10.27
N VAL A 271 -5.03 6.63 10.23
CA VAL A 271 -3.71 7.20 9.92
C VAL A 271 -3.69 7.72 8.48
N LEU A 272 -4.26 6.98 7.53
CA LEU A 272 -4.34 7.41 6.14
C LEU A 272 -5.15 8.72 5.99
N ARG A 273 -6.27 8.84 6.71
CA ARG A 273 -7.08 10.08 6.74
C ARG A 273 -6.25 11.27 7.19
N ASP A 274 -5.38 11.09 8.18
CA ASP A 274 -4.51 12.16 8.66
C ASP A 274 -3.32 12.43 7.73
N LEU A 275 -2.68 11.39 7.17
CA LEU A 275 -1.61 11.54 6.18
C LEU A 275 -2.05 12.37 4.98
N VAL A 276 -3.25 12.09 4.50
CA VAL A 276 -3.87 12.78 3.36
C VAL A 276 -4.18 14.25 3.66
N LYS A 277 -4.35 14.66 4.93
CA LYS A 277 -4.56 16.08 5.28
C LYS A 277 -3.31 16.95 5.13
N TYR A 278 -2.11 16.37 5.22
CA TYR A 278 -0.86 17.13 5.30
C TYR A 278 0.04 16.89 4.07
N PRO A 279 -0.01 17.77 3.05
CA PRO A 279 0.75 17.61 1.82
C PRO A 279 2.26 17.47 1.99
N SER A 280 2.85 18.12 3.01
CA SER A 280 4.29 18.01 3.30
C SER A 280 4.75 16.58 3.59
N VAL A 281 3.86 15.72 4.10
CA VAL A 281 4.22 14.35 4.48
C VAL A 281 4.40 13.45 3.26
N TYR A 282 3.59 13.64 2.21
CA TYR A 282 3.59 12.77 1.03
C TYR A 282 4.09 13.43 -0.26
N ASN A 283 4.05 14.76 -0.38
CA ASN A 283 4.52 15.45 -1.58
C ASN A 283 6.05 15.56 -1.55
N HIS A 284 6.70 15.18 -2.66
CA HIS A 284 8.15 15.27 -2.80
C HIS A 284 8.61 16.55 -3.51
N ASN A 285 7.68 17.46 -3.82
CA ASN A 285 8.00 18.77 -4.35
C ASN A 285 8.45 19.74 -3.22
N ALA A 286 9.71 20.17 -3.27
CA ALA A 286 10.31 21.08 -2.29
C ALA A 286 9.80 22.53 -2.37
N VAL A 287 9.01 22.88 -3.38
CA VAL A 287 8.56 24.27 -3.61
C VAL A 287 7.40 24.67 -2.69
N PHE A 288 6.60 23.73 -2.20
CA PHE A 288 5.56 24.06 -1.22
C PHE A 288 6.22 24.33 0.15
N LEU A 289 6.22 25.61 0.57
CA LEU A 289 6.74 26.14 1.84
C LEU A 289 8.28 26.12 2.04
N GLY A 290 9.08 25.78 1.03
CA GLY A 290 10.54 25.93 1.09
C GLY A 290 11.26 24.89 1.95
N GLU A 291 10.62 23.75 2.23
CA GLU A 291 11.11 22.68 3.12
C GLU A 291 12.10 21.73 2.42
N PHE A 292 13.14 22.27 1.80
CA PHE A 292 14.20 21.46 1.17
C PHE A 292 14.91 20.54 2.19
N ASP A 293 15.07 21.00 3.44
CA ASP A 293 15.66 20.20 4.53
C ASP A 293 14.85 18.93 4.82
N PHE A 294 13.51 19.03 4.84
CA PHE A 294 12.65 17.87 5.06
C PHE A 294 12.77 16.83 3.94
N VAL A 295 12.82 17.27 2.67
CA VAL A 295 13.01 16.36 1.53
C VAL A 295 14.37 15.65 1.59
N VAL A 296 15.43 16.38 1.97
CA VAL A 296 16.78 15.82 2.11
C VAL A 296 16.84 14.83 3.27
N ARG A 297 16.32 15.16 4.46
CA ARG A 297 16.29 14.25 5.62
C ARG A 297 15.48 12.98 5.38
N ARG A 298 14.39 13.08 4.60
CA ARG A 298 13.60 11.91 4.22
C ARG A 298 14.35 11.00 3.23
N ALA A 299 15.13 11.57 2.31
CA ALA A 299 15.90 10.80 1.33
C ALA A 299 17.19 10.19 1.92
N TYR A 300 17.79 10.87 2.91
CA TYR A 300 19.05 10.52 3.54
C TYR A 300 18.91 10.41 5.06
N SER A 301 17.85 9.74 5.51
CA SER A 301 17.68 9.43 6.93
C SER A 301 18.82 8.51 7.37
N ASN A 302 19.75 9.05 8.17
CA ASN A 302 20.78 8.30 8.90
C ASN A 302 20.15 7.26 9.81
#